data_AF-A0A7R8H1K4-F1
#
_entry.id   AF-A0A7R8H1K4-F1
#
_cell.length_a   1.000
_cell.length_b   1.000
_cell.length_c   1.000
_cell.angle_alpha   90.00
_cell.angle_beta   90.00
_cell.angle_gamma   90.00
#
_symmetry.space_group_name_H-M   'P 1'
#
loop_
_entity.id
_entity.type
_entity.pdbx_description
1 polymer ?
#
loop_
_entity_poly.entity_id
_entity_poly.type
_entity_poly.pdbx_seq_one_letter_code
_entity_poly.pdbx_strand_id
1 'polypeptide(L)'
;MKTAWDVIKRLQWDNSLNPSLFTLGFLDRFLGVLEKPFSEFCWEDLASVDDTEVFAIPQHRIQYFKYRGEKVWDKPSRLDLVFGSKGDERGIHNVISEIDALKLKKEMEKEEYTDDDSDIECGSDEDNALIFVGNPSSKINALKIEEEDRSTHFIAIQVKDPQILSGIEEVQNSVREHEEILRDCCMDNRLIHLTLEMLRLDGNEEIELQIEGLGTFGQRVLYAKVNPTDQMLFNQLHSIILSAIKESSPKVKTTNKFEYVPHITITKVSRPISKIRHSKYIPGSYYSQFDQKSFGKFVVDNIKLCVIENDRGSDGFYRTLNTIEL
;
A
#
# COMPACT_ATOMS: atom_id res chain seq x y z
N MET A 1 20.44 -35.31 9.42
CA MET A 1 19.94 -33.99 9.86
C MET A 1 19.15 -34.18 11.14
N LYS A 2 19.52 -33.44 12.18
CA LYS A 2 18.82 -33.40 13.47
C LYS A 2 17.54 -32.55 13.39
N THR A 3 16.65 -32.68 14.37
CA THR A 3 15.37 -31.95 14.43
C THR A 3 15.58 -30.51 14.91
N ALA A 4 14.57 -29.65 14.71
CA ALA A 4 14.59 -28.30 15.28
C ALA A 4 14.72 -28.32 16.82
N TRP A 5 14.15 -29.32 17.48
CA TRP A 5 14.23 -29.49 18.95
C TRP A 5 15.62 -29.89 19.42
N ASP A 6 16.35 -30.70 18.64
CA ASP A 6 17.78 -30.96 18.89
C ASP A 6 18.61 -29.67 18.77
N VAL A 7 18.30 -28.79 17.80
CA VAL A 7 19.00 -27.50 17.63
C VAL A 7 18.69 -26.54 18.78
N ILE A 8 17.42 -26.41 19.20
CA ILE A 8 17.04 -25.63 20.40
C ILE A 8 17.82 -26.12 21.62
N LYS A 9 17.86 -27.44 21.84
CA LYS A 9 18.65 -28.02 22.93
C LYS A 9 20.15 -27.79 22.79
N ARG A 10 20.71 -27.73 21.58
CA ARG A 10 22.11 -27.34 21.43
C ARG A 10 22.31 -25.87 21.80
N LEU A 11 21.46 -24.96 21.33
CA LEU A 11 21.56 -23.52 21.60
C LEU A 11 21.32 -23.16 23.08
N GLN A 12 20.49 -23.91 23.80
CA GLN A 12 20.25 -23.69 25.23
C GLN A 12 21.31 -24.30 26.16
N TRP A 13 21.92 -25.43 25.79
CA TRP A 13 22.79 -26.22 26.70
C TRP A 13 24.28 -26.15 26.33
N ASP A 14 24.65 -25.52 25.21
CA ASP A 14 26.04 -25.30 24.81
C ASP A 14 26.51 -23.90 25.18
N ASN A 15 27.12 -23.77 26.36
CA ASN A 15 27.64 -22.51 26.91
C ASN A 15 28.68 -21.80 26.02
N SER A 16 29.15 -22.42 24.93
CA SER A 16 30.03 -21.79 23.94
C SER A 16 29.28 -20.98 22.87
N LEU A 17 27.96 -21.17 22.75
CA LEU A 17 27.10 -20.50 21.78
C LEU A 17 26.31 -19.41 22.49
N ASN A 18 26.51 -18.14 22.12
CA ASN A 18 25.70 -17.05 22.67
C ASN A 18 24.32 -17.02 21.99
N PRO A 19 23.20 -17.30 22.69
CA PRO A 19 21.89 -17.43 22.06
C PRO A 19 21.35 -16.12 21.46
N SER A 20 21.76 -14.94 21.96
CA SER A 20 21.28 -13.65 21.43
C SER A 20 21.78 -13.34 20.01
N LEU A 21 22.83 -14.03 19.55
CA LEU A 21 23.36 -13.92 18.19
C LEU A 21 22.63 -14.82 17.18
N PHE A 22 21.65 -15.62 17.63
CA PHE A 22 20.86 -16.50 16.78
C PHE A 22 19.47 -15.95 16.47
N THR A 23 18.97 -16.25 15.27
CA THR A 23 17.62 -15.86 14.82
C THR A 23 16.85 -17.12 14.43
N LEU A 24 15.66 -17.30 14.99
CA LEU A 24 14.75 -18.40 14.69
C LEU A 24 13.88 -18.06 13.47
N GLY A 25 13.78 -19.00 12.52
CA GLY A 25 12.84 -18.93 11.40
C GLY A 25 11.65 -19.88 11.57
N PHE A 26 10.40 -19.39 11.59
CA PHE A 26 9.22 -20.22 11.86
C PHE A 26 7.94 -19.84 11.09
N LEU A 27 7.17 -20.84 10.67
CA LEU A 27 5.92 -20.68 9.93
C LEU A 27 4.72 -20.60 10.88
N ASP A 28 4.37 -19.39 11.34
CA ASP A 28 3.01 -19.15 11.89
C ASP A 28 1.95 -19.16 10.74
N ARG A 29 0.66 -18.99 11.06
CA ARG A 29 -0.50 -19.34 10.25
C ARG A 29 -0.82 -18.41 9.06
N PHE A 30 -0.44 -17.12 9.05
CA PHE A 30 -1.12 -16.14 8.17
C PHE A 30 -0.33 -15.21 7.21
N LEU A 31 0.97 -14.92 7.38
CA LEU A 31 1.78 -14.11 6.42
C LEU A 31 2.81 -14.95 5.62
N GLY A 32 3.48 -15.97 6.21
CA GLY A 32 4.58 -16.75 5.58
C GLY A 32 5.49 -17.55 6.54
N VAL A 33 6.81 -17.21 6.61
CA VAL A 33 7.78 -17.71 7.62
C VAL A 33 8.49 -16.55 8.34
N LEU A 34 8.27 -16.34 9.65
CA LEU A 34 8.87 -15.27 10.47
C LEU A 34 10.38 -15.41 10.68
N GLU A 35 11.01 -14.31 11.11
CA GLU A 35 12.28 -14.30 11.82
C GLU A 35 12.16 -13.49 13.12
N LYS A 36 12.76 -13.98 14.21
CA LYS A 36 12.87 -13.32 15.51
C LYS A 36 14.14 -13.78 16.26
N PRO A 37 14.75 -12.98 17.15
CA PRO A 37 15.86 -13.40 18.00
C PRO A 37 15.52 -14.67 18.80
N PHE A 38 16.47 -15.59 18.93
CA PHE A 38 16.26 -16.84 19.68
C PHE A 38 15.96 -16.59 21.17
N SER A 39 16.45 -15.47 21.72
CA SER A 39 16.23 -15.03 23.10
C SER A 39 14.84 -14.45 23.39
N GLU A 40 13.99 -14.20 22.39
CA GLU A 40 12.58 -13.83 22.61
C GLU A 40 11.68 -15.04 22.95
N PHE A 41 12.21 -16.27 22.85
CA PHE A 41 11.43 -17.49 23.00
C PHE A 41 11.71 -18.22 24.31
N CYS A 42 10.65 -18.50 25.06
CA CYS A 42 10.72 -19.54 26.09
C CYS A 42 10.59 -20.92 25.43
N TRP A 43 11.38 -21.87 25.93
CA TRP A 43 11.45 -23.25 25.44
C TRP A 43 11.13 -24.29 26.52
N GLU A 44 10.64 -23.83 27.68
CA GLU A 44 10.15 -24.67 28.77
C GLU A 44 8.74 -25.19 28.44
N ASP A 45 8.20 -26.09 29.29
CA ASP A 45 6.89 -26.69 29.02
C ASP A 45 5.76 -25.71 29.37
N LEU A 46 4.77 -25.59 28.48
CA LEU A 46 3.64 -24.66 28.62
C LEU A 46 2.76 -24.94 29.84
N ALA A 47 2.92 -26.11 30.46
CA ALA A 47 2.18 -26.53 31.64
C ALA A 47 2.74 -26.01 32.98
N SER A 48 3.81 -25.18 32.97
CA SER A 48 4.46 -24.68 34.20
C SER A 48 4.69 -23.16 34.24
N VAL A 49 3.97 -22.37 33.44
CA VAL A 49 4.06 -20.90 33.46
C VAL A 49 2.68 -20.30 33.76
N ASP A 50 2.56 -19.67 34.93
CA ASP A 50 1.39 -18.87 35.30
C ASP A 50 1.55 -17.44 34.75
N ASP A 51 0.50 -16.94 34.07
CA ASP A 51 0.19 -15.52 33.81
C ASP A 51 1.33 -14.58 33.34
N THR A 52 2.09 -14.96 32.30
CA THR A 52 2.90 -14.02 31.49
C THR A 52 2.85 -14.34 29.99
N GLU A 53 3.03 -13.32 29.14
CA GLU A 53 2.88 -13.41 27.67
C GLU A 53 4.02 -14.18 26.98
N VAL A 54 4.03 -15.50 27.13
CA VAL A 54 5.07 -16.37 26.56
C VAL A 54 4.78 -16.75 25.10
N PHE A 55 5.64 -16.28 24.19
CA PHE A 55 5.66 -16.69 22.78
C PHE A 55 6.09 -18.16 22.60
N ALA A 56 5.17 -19.11 22.78
CA ALA A 56 5.44 -20.53 22.55
C ALA A 56 5.09 -20.96 21.11
N ILE A 57 6.11 -21.33 20.31
CA ILE A 57 5.92 -21.80 18.93
C ILE A 57 5.80 -23.34 18.87
N PRO A 58 4.72 -23.90 18.29
CA PRO A 58 4.62 -25.32 18.01
C PRO A 58 5.80 -25.83 17.15
N GLN A 59 6.62 -26.73 17.70
CA GLN A 59 7.90 -27.20 17.12
C GLN A 59 7.85 -27.56 15.62
N HIS A 60 6.73 -28.11 15.14
CA HIS A 60 6.55 -28.50 13.74
C HIS A 60 6.61 -27.31 12.75
N ARG A 61 6.39 -26.08 13.23
CA ARG A 61 6.39 -24.84 12.45
C ARG A 61 7.78 -24.28 12.17
N ILE A 62 8.79 -24.65 12.96
CA ILE A 62 10.16 -24.15 12.80
C ILE A 62 10.74 -24.61 11.45
N GLN A 63 11.39 -23.70 10.75
CA GLN A 63 11.94 -23.88 9.41
C GLN A 63 13.47 -23.74 9.37
N TYR A 64 14.07 -22.77 10.05
CA TYR A 64 15.53 -22.60 10.08
C TYR A 64 16.04 -21.89 11.33
N PHE A 65 17.36 -21.91 11.51
CA PHE A 65 18.10 -21.08 12.45
C PHE A 65 19.20 -20.34 11.69
N LYS A 66 19.43 -19.09 12.06
CA LYS A 66 20.56 -18.27 11.60
C LYS A 66 21.50 -17.93 12.74
N TYR A 67 22.76 -17.68 12.44
CA TYR A 67 23.74 -17.01 13.30
C TYR A 67 24.18 -15.70 12.64
N ARG A 68 24.05 -14.56 13.34
CA ARG A 68 24.34 -13.20 12.84
C ARG A 68 23.76 -12.85 11.44
N GLY A 69 22.72 -13.55 11.00
CA GLY A 69 22.07 -13.39 9.69
C GLY A 69 22.23 -14.57 8.72
N GLU A 70 23.28 -15.39 8.88
CA GLU A 70 23.59 -16.52 7.98
C GLU A 70 22.93 -17.84 8.45
N LYS A 71 22.39 -18.64 7.53
CA LYS A 71 21.68 -19.89 7.86
C LYS A 71 22.64 -21.00 8.33
N VAL A 72 22.42 -21.51 9.55
CA VAL A 72 23.20 -22.62 10.14
C VAL A 72 22.46 -23.96 10.17
N TRP A 73 21.12 -23.93 10.14
CA TRP A 73 20.28 -25.13 10.01
C TRP A 73 19.00 -24.74 9.26
N ASP A 74 18.58 -25.51 8.25
CA ASP A 74 17.46 -25.14 7.37
C ASP A 74 16.72 -26.37 6.84
N LYS A 75 15.47 -26.51 7.25
CA LYS A 75 14.63 -27.70 7.07
C LYS A 75 14.26 -28.01 5.61
N PRO A 76 13.91 -27.04 4.74
CA PRO A 76 13.57 -27.33 3.34
C PRO A 76 14.80 -27.70 2.49
N SER A 77 15.92 -26.97 2.61
CA SER A 77 17.18 -27.30 1.94
C SER A 77 17.90 -28.51 2.55
N ARG A 78 17.47 -28.90 3.76
CA ARG A 78 18.07 -29.92 4.62
C ARG A 78 19.54 -29.61 4.94
N LEU A 79 19.82 -28.35 5.30
CA LEU A 79 21.12 -27.88 5.79
C LEU A 79 21.23 -28.15 7.30
N ASP A 80 22.40 -28.59 7.76
CA ASP A 80 22.65 -28.91 9.17
C ASP A 80 24.12 -28.70 9.52
N LEU A 81 24.54 -27.45 9.67
CA LEU A 81 25.89 -27.05 10.09
C LEU A 81 26.04 -27.13 11.63
N VAL A 82 24.91 -27.17 12.35
CA VAL A 82 24.88 -27.34 13.82
C VAL A 82 25.39 -28.73 14.23
N PHE A 83 25.03 -29.78 13.48
CA PHE A 83 25.42 -31.16 13.78
C PHE A 83 26.19 -31.88 12.64
N GLY A 84 26.58 -31.17 11.58
CA GLY A 84 27.38 -31.73 10.45
C GLY A 84 26.72 -32.90 9.71
N SER A 85 25.40 -33.11 9.88
CA SER A 85 24.70 -34.38 9.59
C SER A 85 24.46 -34.72 8.10
N LYS A 86 25.33 -34.21 7.22
CA LYS A 86 25.40 -34.45 5.78
C LYS A 86 26.83 -34.65 5.25
N GLY A 87 27.82 -34.81 6.14
CA GLY A 87 29.25 -34.93 5.77
C GLY A 87 29.99 -33.59 5.70
N ASP A 88 29.46 -32.55 6.36
CA ASP A 88 30.20 -31.30 6.60
C ASP A 88 30.81 -31.36 8.00
N GLU A 89 32.06 -31.83 8.07
CA GLU A 89 32.78 -32.07 9.33
C GLU A 89 33.26 -30.79 10.02
N ARG A 90 33.07 -29.61 9.41
CA ARG A 90 33.52 -28.33 9.99
C ARG A 90 32.90 -28.04 11.34
N GLY A 91 31.63 -28.38 11.53
CA GLY A 91 30.90 -28.18 12.78
C GLY A 91 30.65 -26.70 13.15
N ILE A 92 29.77 -26.49 14.13
CA ILE A 92 29.18 -25.17 14.41
C ILE A 92 30.20 -24.09 14.80
N HIS A 93 31.26 -24.45 15.54
CA HIS A 93 32.27 -23.49 16.00
C HIS A 93 33.11 -22.90 14.86
N ASN A 94 33.50 -23.72 13.89
CA ASN A 94 34.28 -23.25 12.74
C ASN A 94 33.40 -22.40 11.82
N VAL A 95 32.14 -22.79 11.61
CA VAL A 95 31.16 -22.00 10.85
C VAL A 95 30.89 -20.64 11.51
N ILE A 96 30.77 -20.59 12.84
CA ILE A 96 30.67 -19.32 13.60
C ILE A 96 31.94 -18.47 13.43
N SER A 97 33.11 -19.08 13.55
CA SER A 97 34.39 -18.38 13.40
C SER A 97 34.62 -17.84 11.98
N GLU A 98 34.19 -18.59 10.96
CA GLU A 98 34.14 -18.14 9.56
C GLU A 98 33.21 -16.93 9.40
N ILE A 99 31.99 -16.99 9.96
CA ILE A 99 31.02 -15.88 9.88
C ILE A 99 31.53 -14.62 10.60
N ASP A 100 32.08 -14.77 11.81
CA ASP A 100 32.60 -13.64 12.60
C ASP A 100 33.82 -12.99 11.93
N ALA A 101 34.75 -13.80 11.39
CA ALA A 101 35.88 -13.27 10.63
C ALA A 101 35.47 -12.59 9.30
N LEU A 102 34.41 -13.07 8.65
CA LEU A 102 33.84 -12.45 7.44
C LEU A 102 33.10 -11.14 7.76
N LYS A 103 32.49 -11.02 8.93
CA LYS A 103 31.89 -9.75 9.39
C LYS A 103 32.96 -8.71 9.72
N LEU A 104 33.95 -9.08 10.54
CA LEU A 104 35.01 -8.18 10.96
C LEU A 104 35.76 -7.58 9.76
N LYS A 105 36.01 -8.39 8.70
CA LYS A 105 36.58 -7.88 7.44
C LYS A 105 35.68 -6.86 6.75
N LYS A 106 34.38 -7.11 6.63
CA LYS A 106 33.41 -6.18 6.04
C LYS A 106 33.16 -4.91 6.86
N GLU A 107 33.54 -4.93 8.14
CA GLU A 107 33.50 -3.77 9.03
C GLU A 107 34.79 -2.95 8.83
N MET A 108 35.97 -3.58 8.82
CA MET A 108 37.25 -2.91 8.48
C MET A 108 37.27 -2.34 7.04
N GLU A 109 36.71 -3.04 6.06
CA GLU A 109 36.57 -2.60 4.66
C GLU A 109 35.64 -1.37 4.49
N LYS A 110 34.91 -0.96 5.54
CA LYS A 110 34.09 0.27 5.54
C LYS A 110 34.79 1.47 6.17
N GLU A 111 35.65 1.26 7.15
CA GLU A 111 36.34 2.33 7.88
C GLU A 111 37.44 3.01 7.03
N GLU A 112 37.91 2.37 5.96
CA GLU A 112 38.98 2.88 5.07
C GLU A 112 38.49 3.93 4.03
N TYR A 113 37.22 4.35 4.06
CA TYR A 113 36.60 5.19 3.00
C TYR A 113 35.82 6.42 3.47
N THR A 114 35.88 6.82 4.75
CA THR A 114 35.18 8.00 5.27
C THR A 114 36.12 8.92 6.05
N ASP A 115 36.68 9.92 5.35
CA ASP A 115 37.44 11.04 5.90
C ASP A 115 37.03 12.34 5.19
N ASP A 116 35.80 12.79 5.47
CA ASP A 116 35.32 14.17 5.24
C ASP A 116 34.17 14.47 6.22
N ASP A 117 34.10 15.69 6.74
CA ASP A 117 33.39 16.03 7.99
C ASP A 117 31.86 16.19 7.83
N SER A 118 31.10 15.68 8.81
CA SER A 118 29.99 16.43 9.43
C SER A 118 29.41 15.74 10.67
N ASP A 119 29.81 16.19 11.85
CA ASP A 119 29.08 15.91 13.10
C ASP A 119 27.68 16.56 13.06
N ILE A 120 26.62 15.74 13.23
CA ILE A 120 25.33 16.18 13.76
C ILE A 120 24.93 15.21 14.89
N GLU A 121 24.43 15.79 15.98
CA GLU A 121 24.28 15.12 17.27
C GLU A 121 23.20 14.02 17.30
N CYS A 122 23.28 13.17 18.33
CA CYS A 122 22.31 12.12 18.57
C CYS A 122 21.05 12.62 19.30
N GLY A 123 19.91 12.01 18.97
CA GLY A 123 18.79 11.87 19.91
C GLY A 123 17.59 12.79 19.73
N SER A 124 16.66 12.37 18.87
CA SER A 124 15.23 12.48 19.16
C SER A 124 14.49 11.28 18.58
N ASP A 125 13.57 10.70 19.35
CA ASP A 125 12.72 9.59 18.93
C ASP A 125 11.61 10.11 17.99
N GLU A 126 11.86 10.12 16.68
CA GLU A 126 10.86 10.50 15.69
C GLU A 126 10.08 9.29 15.16
N ASP A 127 8.76 9.46 15.04
CA ASP A 127 7.78 8.40 14.82
C ASP A 127 7.95 7.66 13.48
N ASN A 128 8.69 6.55 13.53
CA ASN A 128 8.79 5.60 12.44
C ASN A 128 7.55 4.71 12.39
N ALA A 129 6.51 5.20 11.70
CA ALA A 129 5.20 4.55 11.56
C ALA A 129 5.27 3.12 10.99
N LEU A 130 5.32 2.13 11.88
CA LEU A 130 5.28 0.70 11.59
C LEU A 130 3.87 0.29 11.10
N ILE A 131 3.68 0.24 9.78
CA ILE A 131 2.40 -0.23 9.20
C ILE A 131 2.26 -1.73 9.44
N PHE A 132 1.43 -2.10 10.42
CA PHE A 132 1.10 -3.47 10.77
C PHE A 132 0.10 -4.09 9.77
N VAL A 133 0.55 -4.39 8.55
CA VAL A 133 -0.22 -5.23 7.62
C VAL A 133 -0.25 -6.65 8.19
N GLY A 134 -1.42 -7.06 8.70
CA GLY A 134 -1.63 -8.36 9.33
C GLY A 134 -1.40 -9.54 8.37
N ASN A 135 -1.17 -10.76 8.86
CA ASN A 135 -1.39 -11.28 10.21
C ASN A 135 -0.21 -12.21 10.63
N PRO A 136 0.36 -12.11 11.85
CA PRO A 136 1.83 -12.15 12.04
C PRO A 136 2.58 -13.47 11.76
N SER A 137 2.89 -13.80 10.49
CA SER A 137 3.75 -14.95 10.14
C SER A 137 4.88 -14.89 9.06
N SER A 138 5.19 -13.83 8.31
CA SER A 138 6.31 -13.79 7.31
C SER A 138 7.41 -12.86 7.75
N LYS A 139 8.67 -13.22 7.44
CA LYS A 139 9.92 -12.63 7.93
C LYS A 139 9.74 -11.18 8.33
N ILE A 140 9.41 -10.95 9.60
CA ILE A 140 9.50 -9.63 10.21
C ILE A 140 10.99 -9.38 10.49
N ASN A 141 11.76 -9.29 9.39
CA ASN A 141 12.47 -8.06 9.17
C ASN A 141 11.46 -6.96 9.50
N ALA A 142 11.74 -6.11 10.48
CA ALA A 142 11.09 -4.81 10.49
C ALA A 142 11.50 -4.17 9.15
N LEU A 143 10.61 -4.21 8.17
CA LEU A 143 10.77 -3.43 6.96
C LEU A 143 10.73 -2.00 7.45
N LYS A 144 11.90 -1.39 7.56
CA LYS A 144 12.02 0.04 7.76
C LYS A 144 11.43 0.65 6.49
N ILE A 145 10.16 1.03 6.58
CA ILE A 145 9.47 1.73 5.50
C ILE A 145 10.16 3.09 5.47
N GLU A 146 11.09 3.23 4.53
CA GLU A 146 11.77 4.50 4.30
C GLU A 146 10.70 5.56 4.01
N GLU A 147 11.01 6.83 4.27
CA GLU A 147 10.00 7.89 4.16
C GLU A 147 9.44 8.01 2.72
N GLU A 148 10.26 7.61 1.75
CA GLU A 148 9.93 7.46 0.32
C GLU A 148 9.03 6.25 -0.02
N ASP A 149 8.76 5.33 0.92
CA ASP A 149 7.81 4.20 0.76
C ASP A 149 6.51 4.38 1.59
N ARG A 150 6.44 5.38 2.49
CA ARG A 150 5.28 5.53 3.40
C ARG A 150 3.98 5.83 2.67
N SER A 151 2.90 5.21 3.12
CA SER A 151 1.55 5.46 2.63
C SER A 151 1.05 6.85 3.06
N THR A 152 0.78 7.70 2.08
CA THR A 152 0.25 9.07 2.22
C THR A 152 -1.27 9.13 2.47
N HIS A 153 -2.00 8.10 2.06
CA HIS A 153 -3.45 8.07 1.92
C HIS A 153 -3.99 6.68 2.34
N PHE A 154 -5.29 6.57 2.59
CA PHE A 154 -5.93 5.29 2.90
C PHE A 154 -7.42 5.28 2.48
N ILE A 155 -7.94 4.09 2.20
CA ILE A 155 -9.37 3.87 1.93
C ILE A 155 -10.00 3.28 3.19
N ALA A 156 -11.17 3.79 3.62
CA ALA A 156 -11.82 3.32 4.85
C ALA A 156 -13.35 3.38 4.83
N ILE A 157 -13.97 2.57 5.70
CA ILE A 157 -15.40 2.61 6.05
C ILE A 157 -15.55 3.20 7.46
N GLN A 158 -16.16 4.38 7.58
CA GLN A 158 -16.43 4.99 8.89
C GLN A 158 -17.47 4.19 9.67
N VAL A 159 -17.19 3.89 10.95
CA VAL A 159 -18.15 3.23 11.86
C VAL A 159 -19.16 4.26 12.34
N LYS A 160 -20.46 3.93 12.26
CA LYS A 160 -21.58 4.82 12.62
C LYS A 160 -22.63 4.18 13.53
N ASP A 161 -22.43 2.92 13.90
CA ASP A 161 -23.37 2.22 14.76
C ASP A 161 -23.16 2.63 16.23
N PRO A 162 -24.17 3.17 16.94
CA PRO A 162 -24.00 3.66 18.30
C PRO A 162 -23.66 2.56 19.32
N GLN A 163 -24.08 1.31 19.10
CA GLN A 163 -23.78 0.20 20.01
C GLN A 163 -22.31 -0.21 19.87
N ILE A 164 -21.78 -0.24 18.64
CA ILE A 164 -20.35 -0.49 18.40
C ILE A 164 -19.49 0.64 19.00
N LEU A 165 -19.89 1.90 18.80
CA LEU A 165 -19.16 3.05 19.34
C LEU A 165 -19.16 3.08 20.88
N SER A 166 -20.27 2.74 21.54
CA SER A 166 -20.34 2.58 23.01
C SER A 166 -19.34 1.52 23.51
N GLY A 167 -19.32 0.34 22.89
CA GLY A 167 -18.40 -0.74 23.26
C GLY A 167 -16.93 -0.39 23.05
N ILE A 168 -16.61 0.46 22.07
CA ILE A 168 -15.25 0.99 21.89
C ILE A 168 -14.90 2.01 22.98
N GLU A 169 -15.83 2.89 23.35
CA GLU A 169 -15.64 3.88 24.42
C GLU A 169 -15.47 3.22 25.79
N GLU A 170 -16.20 2.13 26.08
CA GLU A 170 -16.02 1.28 27.26
C GLU A 170 -14.60 0.71 27.35
N VAL A 171 -14.03 0.22 26.24
CA VAL A 171 -12.64 -0.25 26.18
C VAL A 171 -11.64 0.89 26.35
N GLN A 172 -11.85 2.04 25.69
CA GLN A 172 -10.99 3.22 25.86
C GLN A 172 -10.96 3.72 27.31
N ASN A 173 -12.09 3.69 28.00
CA ASN A 173 -12.17 4.09 29.41
C ASN A 173 -11.39 3.12 30.31
N SER A 174 -11.47 1.81 30.08
CA SER A 174 -10.62 0.84 30.78
C SER A 174 -9.12 1.12 30.57
N VAL A 175 -8.69 1.41 29.34
CA VAL A 175 -7.28 1.77 29.05
C VAL A 175 -6.85 3.04 29.80
N ARG A 176 -7.68 4.09 29.78
CA ARG A 176 -7.46 5.36 30.51
C ARG A 176 -7.37 5.17 32.03
N GLU A 177 -8.13 4.24 32.59
CA GLU A 177 -8.14 3.93 34.03
C GLU A 177 -6.92 3.14 34.49
N HIS A 178 -6.31 2.32 33.62
CA HIS A 178 -5.09 1.57 33.93
C HIS A 178 -3.82 2.42 33.74
N GLU A 179 -3.76 3.27 32.70
CA GLU A 179 -2.59 4.12 32.45
C GLU A 179 -3.01 5.47 31.84
N GLU A 180 -3.00 6.54 32.65
CA GLU A 180 -3.55 7.85 32.26
C GLU A 180 -2.85 8.46 31.03
N ILE A 181 -1.56 8.15 30.79
CA ILE A 181 -0.82 8.67 29.63
C ILE A 181 -1.37 8.16 28.29
N LEU A 182 -2.02 6.98 28.27
CA LEU A 182 -2.64 6.40 27.07
C LEU A 182 -3.96 7.06 26.70
N ARG A 183 -4.44 8.01 27.52
CA ARG A 183 -5.67 8.78 27.27
C ARG A 183 -5.62 9.54 25.94
N ASP A 184 -4.50 10.19 25.65
CA ASP A 184 -4.36 11.02 24.45
C ASP A 184 -4.07 10.18 23.19
N CYS A 185 -3.73 8.89 23.38
CA CYS A 185 -3.66 7.89 22.31
C CYS A 185 -5.05 7.37 21.88
N CYS A 186 -6.12 7.67 22.63
CA CYS A 186 -7.47 7.17 22.35
C CYS A 186 -8.18 8.00 21.27
N MET A 187 -8.36 7.42 20.08
CA MET A 187 -9.03 8.06 18.94
C MET A 187 -10.46 8.52 19.23
N ASP A 188 -10.80 9.72 18.76
CA ASP A 188 -12.16 10.29 18.82
C ASP A 188 -13.17 9.42 18.06
N ASN A 189 -14.36 9.20 18.64
CA ASN A 189 -15.43 8.36 18.06
C ASN A 189 -15.82 8.74 16.61
N ARG A 190 -15.63 10.01 16.20
CA ARG A 190 -15.87 10.48 14.81
C ARG A 190 -14.85 9.95 13.81
N LEU A 191 -13.64 9.62 14.28
CA LEU A 191 -12.52 9.13 13.47
C LEU A 191 -12.46 7.60 13.39
N ILE A 192 -13.30 6.86 14.13
CA ILE A 192 -13.30 5.40 14.14
C ILE A 192 -13.74 4.85 12.78
N HIS A 193 -12.87 4.05 12.16
CA HIS A 193 -13.06 3.50 10.83
C HIS A 193 -12.42 2.12 10.68
N LEU A 194 -12.94 1.33 9.73
CA LEU A 194 -12.28 0.14 9.19
C LEU A 194 -11.46 0.55 7.98
N THR A 195 -10.13 0.52 8.08
CA THR A 195 -9.23 0.67 6.93
C THR A 195 -9.36 -0.54 6.01
N LEU A 196 -9.50 -0.27 4.71
CA LEU A 196 -9.57 -1.29 3.66
C LEU A 196 -8.27 -1.41 2.88
N GLU A 197 -7.55 -0.30 2.67
CA GLU A 197 -6.30 -0.25 1.92
C GLU A 197 -5.44 0.95 2.35
N MET A 198 -4.12 0.78 2.32
CA MET A 198 -3.14 1.85 2.57
C MET A 198 -2.43 2.21 1.26
N LEU A 199 -2.38 3.50 0.91
CA LEU A 199 -1.96 3.97 -0.41
C LEU A 199 -0.87 5.03 -0.33
N ARG A 200 0.16 4.87 -1.16
CA ARG A 200 1.05 5.96 -1.55
C ARG A 200 0.61 6.48 -2.92
N LEU A 201 0.53 7.80 -3.08
CA LEU A 201 0.22 8.46 -4.35
C LEU A 201 1.47 9.18 -4.83
N ASP A 202 2.30 8.49 -5.62
CA ASP A 202 3.55 9.04 -6.15
C ASP A 202 3.30 9.80 -7.46
N GLY A 203 3.53 11.11 -7.41
CA GLY A 203 3.60 11.98 -8.58
C GLY A 203 2.37 12.86 -8.82
N ASN A 204 2.61 14.17 -8.95
CA ASN A 204 1.64 15.12 -9.49
C ASN A 204 1.62 15.02 -11.02
N GLU A 205 1.21 13.88 -11.59
CA GLU A 205 1.02 13.73 -13.04
C GLU A 205 -0.28 14.43 -13.48
N GLU A 206 -0.25 15.77 -13.46
CA GLU A 206 -1.34 16.65 -13.84
C GLU A 206 -1.78 16.44 -15.29
N ILE A 207 -3.02 15.98 -15.49
CA ILE A 207 -3.60 15.79 -16.83
C ILE A 207 -4.02 17.17 -17.37
N GLU A 208 -3.09 17.88 -17.98
CA GLU A 208 -3.37 19.13 -18.68
C GLU A 208 -4.05 18.88 -20.05
N LEU A 209 -5.13 19.63 -20.33
CA LEU A 209 -5.93 19.56 -21.54
C LEU A 209 -5.92 20.91 -22.29
N GLN A 210 -5.37 20.94 -23.50
CA GLN A 210 -5.39 22.10 -24.39
C GLN A 210 -6.64 22.10 -25.27
N ILE A 211 -7.46 23.13 -25.14
CA ILE A 211 -8.74 23.28 -25.84
C ILE A 211 -8.56 24.23 -27.03
N GLU A 212 -8.53 23.68 -28.24
CA GLU A 212 -8.19 24.43 -29.44
C GLU A 212 -8.89 23.95 -30.71
N GLY A 213 -9.49 24.90 -31.42
CA GLY A 213 -10.18 24.69 -32.68
C GLY A 213 -11.51 23.93 -32.56
N LEU A 214 -12.22 23.87 -33.69
CA LEU A 214 -13.59 23.35 -33.75
C LEU A 214 -13.69 22.02 -34.50
N GLY A 215 -14.69 21.22 -34.13
CA GLY A 215 -15.08 19.98 -34.81
C GLY A 215 -16.60 19.79 -34.79
N THR A 216 -17.12 18.88 -35.63
CA THR A 216 -18.56 18.55 -35.59
C THR A 216 -18.84 17.05 -35.70
N PHE A 217 -19.84 16.59 -34.94
CA PHE A 217 -20.42 15.27 -35.15
C PHE A 217 -21.63 15.38 -36.07
N GLY A 218 -21.46 14.93 -37.32
CA GLY A 218 -22.50 14.91 -38.35
C GLY A 218 -23.13 16.29 -38.62
N GLN A 219 -22.36 17.38 -38.47
CA GLN A 219 -22.81 18.78 -38.56
C GLN A 219 -23.99 19.15 -37.63
N ARG A 220 -24.32 18.30 -36.65
CA ARG A 220 -25.44 18.48 -35.70
C ARG A 220 -24.99 18.92 -34.31
N VAL A 221 -23.79 18.51 -33.94
CA VAL A 221 -23.10 18.90 -32.70
C VAL A 221 -21.84 19.65 -33.13
N LEU A 222 -21.67 20.87 -32.64
CA LEU A 222 -20.43 21.66 -32.70
C LEU A 222 -19.72 21.53 -31.35
N TYR A 223 -18.43 21.23 -31.38
CA TYR A 223 -17.60 21.05 -30.19
C TYR A 223 -16.23 21.72 -30.34
N ALA A 224 -15.63 22.13 -29.22
CA ALA A 224 -14.21 22.42 -29.16
C ALA A 224 -13.44 21.10 -29.00
N LYS A 225 -12.33 20.94 -29.72
CA LYS A 225 -11.46 19.77 -29.57
C LYS A 225 -10.75 19.83 -28.22
N VAL A 226 -10.58 18.68 -27.60
CA VAL A 226 -9.76 18.50 -26.40
C VAL A 226 -8.50 17.77 -26.85
N ASN A 227 -7.33 18.36 -26.62
CA ASN A 227 -6.04 17.77 -26.95
C ASN A 227 -5.26 17.62 -25.64
N PRO A 228 -5.13 16.41 -25.08
CA PRO A 228 -4.30 16.20 -23.89
C PRO A 228 -2.83 16.53 -24.16
N THR A 229 -2.16 17.16 -23.20
CA THR A 229 -0.72 17.45 -23.29
C THR A 229 0.10 16.15 -23.19
N ASP A 230 -0.32 15.21 -22.32
CA ASP A 230 0.07 13.79 -22.44
C ASP A 230 -1.13 12.94 -22.92
N GLN A 231 -0.98 12.36 -24.10
CA GLN A 231 -2.01 11.53 -24.74
C GLN A 231 -2.00 10.07 -24.23
N MET A 232 -0.89 9.58 -23.69
CA MET A 232 -0.78 8.23 -23.13
C MET A 232 -1.43 8.16 -21.75
N LEU A 233 -1.12 9.11 -20.86
CA LEU A 233 -1.71 9.24 -19.52
C LEU A 233 -3.24 9.41 -19.59
N PHE A 234 -3.73 10.28 -20.48
CA PHE A 234 -5.17 10.44 -20.71
C PHE A 234 -5.85 9.14 -21.20
N ASN A 235 -5.16 8.37 -22.05
CA ASN A 235 -5.67 7.08 -22.54
C ASN A 235 -5.63 6.00 -21.45
N GLN A 236 -4.64 6.03 -20.54
CA GLN A 236 -4.59 5.16 -19.36
C GLN A 236 -5.76 5.48 -18.42
N LEU A 237 -5.99 6.74 -18.05
CA LEU A 237 -7.14 7.16 -17.22
C LEU A 237 -8.47 6.68 -17.81
N HIS A 238 -8.72 6.97 -19.10
CA HIS A 238 -9.94 6.56 -19.78
C HIS A 238 -10.11 5.02 -19.81
N SER A 239 -9.01 4.27 -19.94
CA SER A 239 -9.01 2.81 -19.91
C SER A 239 -9.31 2.25 -18.51
N ILE A 240 -8.69 2.81 -17.47
CA ILE A 240 -8.89 2.44 -16.06
C ILE A 240 -10.36 2.64 -15.68
N ILE A 241 -10.93 3.82 -15.97
CA ILE A 241 -12.36 4.11 -15.73
C ILE A 241 -13.26 3.09 -16.44
N LEU A 242 -12.97 2.77 -17.71
CA LEU A 242 -13.77 1.81 -18.48
C LEU A 242 -13.64 0.37 -18.00
N SER A 243 -12.50 -0.05 -17.44
CA SER A 243 -12.34 -1.39 -16.86
C SER A 243 -13.01 -1.48 -15.50
N ALA A 244 -12.72 -0.56 -14.59
CA ALA A 244 -13.31 -0.49 -13.25
C ALA A 244 -14.85 -0.50 -13.29
N ILE A 245 -15.47 0.25 -14.21
CA ILE A 245 -16.94 0.27 -14.37
C ILE A 245 -17.51 -1.08 -14.85
N LYS A 246 -16.80 -1.81 -15.73
CA LYS A 246 -17.25 -3.13 -16.24
C LYS A 246 -17.10 -4.21 -15.18
N GLU A 247 -16.00 -4.20 -14.45
CA GLU A 247 -15.68 -5.17 -13.40
C GLU A 247 -16.57 -4.98 -12.17
N SER A 248 -16.81 -3.74 -11.75
CA SER A 248 -17.65 -3.42 -10.60
C SER A 248 -19.14 -3.74 -10.80
N SER A 249 -19.64 -3.84 -12.03
CA SER A 249 -21.06 -4.12 -12.27
C SER A 249 -21.38 -4.73 -13.63
N PRO A 250 -21.70 -6.04 -13.71
CA PRO A 250 -22.09 -6.71 -14.96
C PRO A 250 -23.44 -6.25 -15.53
N LYS A 251 -24.15 -5.34 -14.84
CA LYS A 251 -25.38 -4.68 -15.33
C LYS A 251 -25.08 -3.42 -16.15
N VAL A 252 -23.92 -2.78 -15.96
CA VAL A 252 -23.54 -1.56 -16.69
C VAL A 252 -23.06 -1.93 -18.09
N LYS A 253 -23.50 -1.16 -19.09
CA LYS A 253 -23.16 -1.40 -20.50
C LYS A 253 -22.74 -0.08 -21.16
N THR A 254 -21.51 -0.02 -21.66
CA THR A 254 -21.03 1.07 -22.51
C THR A 254 -21.90 1.14 -23.77
N THR A 255 -22.56 2.26 -24.02
CA THR A 255 -23.47 2.45 -25.17
C THR A 255 -22.80 3.10 -26.38
N ASN A 256 -21.54 3.52 -26.25
CA ASN A 256 -20.77 4.06 -27.37
C ASN A 256 -20.50 2.96 -28.42
N LYS A 257 -20.62 3.33 -29.70
CA LYS A 257 -20.43 2.44 -30.86
C LYS A 257 -19.23 2.83 -31.73
N PHE A 258 -18.53 3.88 -31.33
CA PHE A 258 -17.38 4.44 -32.01
C PHE A 258 -16.24 4.58 -31.00
N GLU A 259 -15.03 4.84 -31.49
CA GLU A 259 -13.91 5.25 -30.66
C GLU A 259 -14.25 6.54 -29.88
N TYR A 260 -13.66 6.71 -28.69
CA TYR A 260 -13.89 7.90 -27.89
C TYR A 260 -13.00 9.04 -28.38
N VAL A 261 -13.64 10.13 -28.82
CA VAL A 261 -12.96 11.39 -29.15
C VAL A 261 -13.26 12.38 -28.02
N PRO A 262 -12.26 12.85 -27.25
CA PRO A 262 -12.49 13.82 -26.18
C PRO A 262 -12.90 15.18 -26.78
N HIS A 263 -13.97 15.77 -26.24
CA HIS A 263 -14.58 16.97 -26.81
C HIS A 263 -15.44 17.74 -25.80
N ILE A 264 -15.48 19.07 -25.93
CA ILE A 264 -16.41 19.92 -25.18
C ILE A 264 -17.54 20.35 -26.12
N THR A 265 -18.75 19.82 -25.91
CA THR A 265 -19.92 20.17 -26.73
C THR A 265 -20.33 21.63 -26.48
N ILE A 266 -20.22 22.49 -27.51
CA ILE A 266 -20.62 23.90 -27.46
C ILE A 266 -22.10 24.05 -27.85
N THR A 267 -22.52 23.44 -28.96
CA THR A 267 -23.87 23.61 -29.50
C THR A 267 -24.39 22.30 -30.08
N LYS A 268 -25.60 21.89 -29.69
CA LYS A 268 -26.22 20.62 -30.11
C LYS A 268 -27.65 20.86 -30.55
N VAL A 269 -27.95 20.70 -31.84
CA VAL A 269 -29.32 20.89 -32.35
C VAL A 269 -30.22 19.79 -31.77
N SER A 270 -31.10 20.14 -30.84
CA SER A 270 -32.02 19.19 -30.19
C SER A 270 -33.07 18.62 -31.16
N ARG A 271 -33.77 17.54 -30.78
CA ARG A 271 -34.82 16.95 -31.63
C ARG A 271 -35.98 17.93 -31.89
N PRO A 272 -36.51 18.69 -30.90
CA PRO A 272 -37.52 19.73 -31.17
C PRO A 272 -37.03 20.87 -32.07
N ILE A 273 -35.87 21.47 -31.77
CA ILE A 273 -35.33 22.60 -32.56
C ILE A 273 -35.05 22.18 -34.01
N SER A 274 -34.62 20.93 -34.23
CA SER A 274 -34.43 20.36 -35.57
C SER A 274 -35.70 20.22 -36.39
N LYS A 275 -36.89 20.16 -35.76
CA LYS A 275 -38.19 20.22 -36.47
C LYS A 275 -38.52 21.67 -36.82
N ILE A 276 -38.44 22.57 -35.83
CA ILE A 276 -38.79 24.00 -35.97
C ILE A 276 -37.93 24.71 -37.02
N ARG A 277 -36.61 24.44 -37.05
CA ARG A 277 -35.69 24.99 -38.05
C ARG A 277 -35.74 24.30 -39.42
N HIS A 278 -36.55 23.24 -39.57
CA HIS A 278 -36.54 22.30 -40.71
C HIS A 278 -35.14 21.75 -41.08
N SER A 279 -34.17 21.85 -40.16
CA SER A 279 -32.77 21.47 -40.37
C SER A 279 -32.16 20.96 -39.07
N LYS A 280 -31.42 19.85 -39.18
CA LYS A 280 -30.63 19.27 -38.08
C LYS A 280 -29.21 19.85 -37.99
N TYR A 281 -28.83 20.74 -38.90
CA TYR A 281 -27.45 21.17 -39.12
C TYR A 281 -27.13 22.55 -38.53
N ILE A 282 -25.83 22.77 -38.28
CA ILE A 282 -25.22 24.05 -37.92
C ILE A 282 -24.36 24.47 -39.13
N PRO A 283 -24.73 25.50 -39.90
CA PRO A 283 -23.92 25.99 -41.02
C PRO A 283 -22.52 26.44 -40.59
N GLY A 284 -21.49 26.03 -41.33
CA GLY A 284 -20.09 26.36 -41.04
C GLY A 284 -19.80 27.87 -40.98
N SER A 285 -20.49 28.65 -41.81
CA SER A 285 -20.38 30.11 -41.87
C SER A 285 -20.85 30.84 -40.61
N TYR A 286 -21.39 30.14 -39.60
CA TYR A 286 -21.70 30.73 -38.29
C TYR A 286 -20.49 30.72 -37.34
N TYR A 287 -19.51 29.85 -37.57
CA TYR A 287 -18.40 29.61 -36.65
C TYR A 287 -17.01 29.52 -37.31
N SER A 288 -16.91 29.57 -38.65
CA SER A 288 -15.64 29.40 -39.38
C SER A 288 -14.55 30.41 -39.01
N GLN A 289 -14.92 31.61 -38.56
CA GLN A 289 -13.99 32.61 -38.00
C GLN A 289 -13.34 32.18 -36.66
N PHE A 290 -13.75 31.03 -36.11
CA PHE A 290 -13.23 30.43 -34.87
C PHE A 290 -12.64 29.02 -35.08
N ASP A 291 -12.49 28.53 -36.32
CA ASP A 291 -12.02 27.16 -36.58
C ASP A 291 -10.63 26.86 -36.02
N GLN A 292 -9.78 27.89 -35.90
CA GLN A 292 -8.45 27.88 -35.27
C GLN A 292 -8.42 28.65 -33.93
N LYS A 293 -9.56 28.79 -33.25
CA LYS A 293 -9.61 29.48 -31.95
C LYS A 293 -8.99 28.60 -30.85
N SER A 294 -7.94 29.09 -30.21
CA SER A 294 -7.57 28.61 -28.88
C SER A 294 -8.59 29.12 -27.84
N PHE A 295 -9.02 28.22 -26.95
CA PHE A 295 -9.95 28.51 -25.84
C PHE A 295 -9.22 28.54 -24.49
N GLY A 296 -8.05 27.91 -24.39
CA GLY A 296 -7.22 27.86 -23.18
C GLY A 296 -6.70 26.46 -22.88
N LYS A 297 -6.15 26.32 -21.68
CA LYS A 297 -5.68 25.08 -21.06
C LYS A 297 -6.29 24.96 -19.67
N PHE A 298 -6.50 23.74 -19.18
CA PHE A 298 -6.83 23.46 -17.79
C PHE A 298 -6.30 22.08 -17.38
N VAL A 299 -6.04 21.90 -16.08
CA VAL A 299 -5.70 20.60 -15.48
C VAL A 299 -6.99 19.92 -15.03
N VAL A 300 -7.10 18.60 -15.22
CA VAL A 300 -8.25 17.84 -14.70
C VAL A 300 -8.12 17.70 -13.19
N ASP A 301 -8.98 18.39 -12.46
CA ASP A 301 -9.08 18.44 -11.00
C ASP A 301 -10.21 17.57 -10.43
N ASN A 302 -11.20 17.18 -11.25
CA ASN A 302 -12.35 16.39 -10.80
C ASN A 302 -12.98 15.50 -11.88
N ILE A 303 -13.60 14.39 -11.45
CA ILE A 303 -14.36 13.44 -12.26
C ILE A 303 -15.74 13.20 -11.61
N LYS A 304 -16.82 13.45 -12.35
CA LYS A 304 -18.21 13.43 -11.83
C LYS A 304 -19.09 12.40 -12.53
N LEU A 305 -19.64 11.45 -11.76
CA LEU A 305 -20.63 10.49 -12.24
C LEU A 305 -22.01 11.16 -12.34
N CYS A 306 -22.39 11.60 -13.53
CA CYS A 306 -23.58 12.43 -13.76
C CYS A 306 -24.78 11.65 -14.31
N VAL A 307 -26.00 12.07 -13.96
CA VAL A 307 -27.25 11.57 -14.56
C VAL A 307 -27.67 12.46 -15.73
N ILE A 308 -28.06 11.84 -16.85
CA ILE A 308 -28.45 12.53 -18.09
C ILE A 308 -29.95 12.84 -18.08
N GLU A 309 -30.36 13.67 -17.13
CA GLU A 309 -31.74 14.13 -16.93
C GLU A 309 -31.84 15.67 -17.05
N ASN A 310 -33.01 16.26 -16.73
CA ASN A 310 -33.26 17.70 -16.86
C ASN A 310 -33.06 18.47 -15.54
N ASP A 311 -33.03 17.76 -14.41
CA ASP A 311 -32.71 18.27 -13.09
C ASP A 311 -31.22 18.61 -12.95
N ARG A 312 -30.90 19.53 -12.03
CA ARG A 312 -29.56 20.10 -11.87
C ARG A 312 -29.15 20.10 -10.41
N GLY A 313 -27.84 20.11 -10.16
CA GLY A 313 -27.28 20.39 -8.85
C GLY A 313 -27.58 21.83 -8.41
N SER A 314 -27.27 22.13 -7.15
CA SER A 314 -27.34 23.49 -6.59
C SER A 314 -26.38 24.48 -7.29
N ASP A 315 -25.34 23.95 -7.95
CA ASP A 315 -24.39 24.64 -8.82
C ASP A 315 -24.90 24.89 -10.25
N GLY A 316 -26.07 24.34 -10.62
CA GLY A 316 -26.59 24.37 -11.98
C GLY A 316 -25.97 23.33 -12.93
N PHE A 317 -25.06 22.48 -12.46
CA PHE A 317 -24.49 21.37 -13.22
C PHE A 317 -25.46 20.17 -13.29
N TYR A 318 -25.09 19.10 -13.99
CA TYR A 318 -25.88 17.86 -13.99
C TYR A 318 -26.02 17.31 -12.57
N ARG A 319 -27.14 16.61 -12.27
CA ARG A 319 -27.24 15.88 -11.00
C ARG A 319 -26.12 14.83 -10.93
N THR A 320 -25.18 15.05 -10.02
CA THR A 320 -24.03 14.18 -9.78
C THR A 320 -24.38 13.14 -8.71
N LEU A 321 -24.06 11.88 -8.96
CA LEU A 321 -24.23 10.75 -8.04
C LEU A 321 -23.02 10.56 -7.14
N ASN A 322 -21.82 10.83 -7.67
CA ASN A 322 -20.56 10.79 -6.95
C ASN A 322 -19.52 11.67 -7.65
N THR A 323 -18.57 12.21 -6.89
CA THR A 323 -17.43 12.98 -7.38
C THR A 323 -16.14 12.34 -6.87
N ILE A 324 -15.12 12.34 -7.71
CA ILE A 324 -13.73 12.09 -7.35
C ILE A 324 -13.02 13.43 -7.63
N GLU A 325 -12.48 14.06 -6.60
CA GLU A 325 -11.46 15.12 -6.79
C GLU A 325 -10.10 14.42 -7.00
N LEU A 326 -9.20 15.00 -7.78
CA LEU A 326 -7.89 14.45 -8.15
C LEU A 326 -6.74 15.21 -7.48
#